data_AF-A0A9E4JCG4-F1
#
_entry.id   AF-A0A9E4JCG4-F1
#
_cell.length_a   1.000
_cell.length_b   1.000
_cell.length_c   1.000
_cell.angle_alpha   90.00
_cell.angle_beta   90.00
_cell.angle_gamma   90.00
#
_symmetry.space_group_name_H-M   'P 1'
#
loop_
_entity.id
_entity.type
_entity.pdbx_description
1 polymer ?
#
loop_
_entity_poly.entity_id
_entity_poly.type
_entity_poly.pdbx_seq_one_letter_code
_entity_poly.pdbx_strand_id
1 'polypeptide(L)' 'MAKQTKTVRKGPQRAQPARTTLALGDLVSEAFEQAFEITHDSRQAAALASLVVQRLLCREGQGRYIDELASLEAA' A
#
# COMPACT_ATOMS: atom_id res chain seq x y z
N MET A 1 -7.33 4.51 -51.87
CA MET A 1 -6.25 4.68 -50.87
C MET A 1 -6.87 4.81 -49.48
N ALA A 2 -6.76 3.80 -48.62
CA ALA A 2 -7.28 3.82 -47.25
C ALA A 2 -6.11 3.95 -46.25
N LYS A 3 -6.09 5.04 -45.48
CA LYS A 3 -5.06 5.33 -44.48
C LYS A 3 -5.28 4.44 -43.25
N GLN A 4 -4.34 3.54 -42.97
CA GLN A 4 -4.30 2.74 -41.74
C GLN A 4 -3.85 3.61 -40.56
N THR A 5 -4.75 3.87 -39.61
CA THR A 5 -4.43 4.44 -38.30
C THR A 5 -3.96 3.31 -37.37
N LYS A 6 -2.69 3.34 -36.98
CA LYS A 6 -2.10 2.41 -35.99
C LYS A 6 -2.70 2.69 -34.61
N THR A 7 -3.61 1.84 -34.15
CA THR A 7 -4.01 1.79 -32.73
C THR A 7 -2.90 1.08 -31.94
N VAL A 8 -2.05 1.87 -31.27
CA VAL A 8 -1.10 1.36 -30.27
C VAL A 8 -1.90 0.96 -29.03
N ARG A 9 -2.13 -0.35 -28.86
CA ARG A 9 -2.66 -0.91 -27.60
C ARG A 9 -1.61 -0.67 -26.51
N LYS A 10 -1.82 0.36 -25.68
CA LYS A 10 -1.15 0.47 -24.38
C LYS A 10 -1.60 -0.74 -23.55
N GLY A 11 -0.67 -1.66 -23.28
CA GLY A 11 -0.91 -2.79 -22.39
C GLY A 11 -1.32 -2.34 -20.99
N PRO A 12 -1.83 -3.24 -20.14
CA PRO A 12 -2.26 -2.90 -18.79
C PRO A 12 -1.08 -2.29 -18.04
N GLN A 13 -1.18 -0.99 -17.75
CA GLN A 13 -0.28 -0.34 -16.81
C GLN A 13 -0.46 -1.07 -15.49
N ARG A 14 0.54 -1.88 -15.11
CA ARG A 14 0.72 -2.32 -13.74
C ARG A 14 0.66 -1.05 -12.90
N ALA A 15 -0.38 -0.91 -12.08
CA ALA A 15 -0.46 0.12 -11.07
C ALA A 15 0.81 -0.02 -10.23
N GLN A 16 1.79 0.84 -10.47
CA GLN A 16 2.88 1.02 -9.55
C GLN A 16 2.21 1.38 -8.22
N PRO A 17 2.45 0.64 -7.14
CA PRO A 17 1.94 1.04 -5.85
C PRO A 17 2.57 2.40 -5.57
N ALA A 18 1.76 3.46 -5.67
CA ALA A 18 2.14 4.75 -5.14
C ALA A 18 2.54 4.45 -3.69
N ARG A 19 3.81 4.65 -3.35
CA ARG A 19 4.32 4.46 -2.00
C ARG A 19 3.58 5.49 -1.14
N THR A 20 2.45 5.10 -0.57
CA THR A 20 1.68 5.91 0.36
C THR A 20 2.47 5.97 1.65
N THR A 21 3.47 6.84 1.69
CA THR A 21 4.16 7.21 2.93
C THR A 21 3.26 8.18 3.70
N LEU A 22 2.15 7.67 4.22
CA LEU A 22 1.35 8.40 5.20
C LEU A 22 2.16 8.49 6.49
N ALA A 23 2.07 9.62 7.20
CA ALA A 23 2.63 9.70 8.54
C ALA A 23 1.91 8.68 9.44
N LEU A 24 2.62 8.13 10.42
CA LEU A 24 2.05 7.07 11.29
C LEU A 24 0.75 7.51 11.97
N GLY A 25 0.63 8.79 12.35
CA GLY A 25 -0.59 9.35 12.92
C GLY A 25 -1.77 9.28 11.96
N ASP A 26 -1.58 9.67 10.70
CA ASP A 26 -2.63 9.65 9.68
C ASP A 26 -3.07 8.21 9.38
N LEU A 27 -2.11 7.29 9.29
CA LEU A 27 -2.36 5.86 9.07
C LEU A 27 -3.21 5.25 10.19
N VAL A 28 -2.92 5.59 11.45
CA VAL A 28 -3.66 5.10 12.61
C VAL A 28 -5.07 5.69 12.65
N SER A 29 -5.22 6.99 12.39
CA SER A 29 -6.52 7.65 12.35
C SER A 29 -7.41 7.10 11.23
N GLU A 30 -6.89 6.94 10.02
CA GLU A 30 -7.64 6.39 8.88
C GLU A 30 -8.05 4.93 9.13
N ALA A 31 -7.13 4.11 9.64
CA ALA A 31 -7.43 2.72 9.98
C ALA A 31 -8.48 2.60 11.09
N PHE A 32 -8.48 3.54 12.05
CA PHE A 32 -9.49 3.59 13.11
C PHE A 32 -10.87 3.99 12.58
N GLU A 33 -10.96 5.05 11.77
CA GLU A 33 -12.22 5.51 11.18
C GLU A 33 -12.88 4.41 10.35
N GLN A 34 -12.13 3.78 9.45
CA GLN A 34 -12.62 2.66 8.64
C GLN A 34 -13.05 1.46 9.49
N ALA A 35 -12.30 1.14 10.55
CA ALA A 35 -12.67 0.05 11.45
C ALA A 35 -13.94 0.38 12.26
N PHE A 36 -14.13 1.65 12.64
CA PHE A 36 -15.30 2.11 13.38
C PHE A 36 -16.56 2.08 12.53
N GLU A 37 -16.48 2.41 11.24
CA GLU A 37 -17.60 2.26 10.29
C GLU A 37 -18.09 0.81 10.18
N ILE A 38 -17.22 -0.17 10.45
CA ILE A 38 -17.58 -1.59 10.40
C ILE A 38 -18.12 -2.04 11.76
N THR A 39 -17.39 -1.77 12.85
CA THR A 39 -17.70 -2.34 14.17
C THR A 39 -18.72 -1.55 14.96
N HIS A 40 -18.82 -0.23 14.72
CA HIS A 40 -19.59 0.72 15.52
C HIS A 40 -19.23 0.68 17.03
N ASP A 41 -18.07 0.13 17.36
CA ASP A 41 -17.53 0.00 18.72
C ASP A 41 -16.07 0.46 18.72
N SER A 42 -15.77 1.44 19.55
CA SER A 42 -14.47 2.10 19.61
C SER A 42 -13.34 1.16 20.05
N ARG A 43 -13.62 0.19 20.93
CA ARG A 43 -12.61 -0.77 21.41
C ARG A 43 -12.29 -1.79 20.32
N GLN A 44 -13.30 -2.29 19.63
CA GLN A 44 -13.10 -3.22 18.50
C GLN A 44 -12.42 -2.53 17.32
N ALA A 45 -12.79 -1.27 17.05
CA ALA A 45 -12.16 -0.46 16.00
C ALA A 45 -10.67 -0.24 16.27
N ALA A 46 -10.31 0.13 17.51
CA ALA A 46 -8.92 0.31 17.91
C ALA A 46 -8.10 -0.98 17.79
N ALA A 47 -8.67 -2.13 18.17
CA ALA A 47 -8.01 -3.43 18.05
C ALA A 47 -7.75 -3.81 16.58
N LEU A 48 -8.74 -3.62 15.71
CA LEU A 48 -8.62 -3.88 14.27
C LEU A 48 -7.62 -2.92 13.60
N ALA A 49 -7.70 -1.62 13.89
CA ALA A 49 -6.79 -0.62 13.38
C ALA A 49 -5.33 -0.94 13.76
N SER A 50 -5.10 -1.34 15.02
CA SER A 50 -3.77 -1.74 15.50
C SER A 50 -3.20 -2.93 14.72
N LEU A 51 -4.01 -3.94 14.42
CA LEU A 51 -3.59 -5.10 13.61
C LEU A 51 -3.26 -4.71 12.18
N VAL A 52 -4.06 -3.82 11.57
CA VAL A 52 -3.84 -3.33 10.21
C VAL A 52 -2.53 -2.54 10.14
N VAL A 53 -2.35 -1.57 11.03
CA VAL A 53 -1.15 -0.74 11.12
C VAL A 53 0.09 -1.61 11.37
N GLN A 54 0.03 -2.54 12.31
CA GLN A 54 1.15 -3.45 12.60
C GLN A 54 1.54 -4.29 11.39
N ARG A 55 0.55 -4.82 10.64
CA ARG A 55 0.82 -5.59 9.41
C ARG A 55 1.44 -4.73 8.31
N LEU A 56 1.00 -3.48 8.17
CA LEU A 56 1.57 -2.55 7.19
C LEU A 56 3.03 -2.22 7.54
N LEU A 57 3.30 -1.88 8.80
CA LEU A 57 4.67 -1.60 9.26
C LEU A 57 5.60 -2.81 9.13
N CYS A 58 5.12 -4.02 9.45
CA CYS A 58 5.90 -5.24 9.25
C CYS A 58 6.22 -5.48 7.77
N ARG A 59 5.26 -5.23 6.86
CA ARG A 59 5.49 -5.36 5.41
C ARG A 59 6.46 -4.31 4.88
N GLU A 60 6.38 -3.08 5.36
CA GLU A 60 7.34 -2.04 4.98
C GLU A 60 8.75 -2.35 5.49
N GLY A 61 8.88 -2.83 6.74
CA GLY A 61 10.16 -3.25 7.29
C GLY A 61 10.77 -4.42 6.52
N GLN A 62 9.96 -5.41 6.14
CA GLN A 62 10.41 -6.54 5.31
C GLN A 62 10.76 -6.12 3.88
N GLY A 63 10.00 -5.21 3.27
CA GLY A 63 10.30 -4.67 1.94
C GLY A 63 11.63 -3.92 1.90
N ARG A 64 11.93 -3.10 2.92
CA ARG A 64 13.22 -2.40 3.03
C ARG A 64 14.39 -3.36 3.22
N TYR A 65 14.21 -4.41 4.02
CA TYR A 65 15.24 -5.43 4.23
C TYR A 65 15.59 -6.21 2.95
N ILE A 66 14.59 -6.55 2.13
CA ILE A 66 14.82 -7.22 0.84
C ILE A 66 15.54 -6.27 -0.13
N ASP A 67 15.14 -5.00 -0.21
CA ASP A 67 15.79 -4.00 -1.06
C ASP A 67 17.26 -3.76 -0.64
N GLU A 68 17.55 -3.75 0.67
CA GLU A 68 18.93 -3.64 1.20
C GLU A 68 19.77 -4.89 0.87
N LEU A 69 19.23 -6.10 1.01
CA LEU A 69 19.93 -7.33 0.63
C LEU A 69 20.24 -7.38 -0.88
N ALA A 70 19.27 -7.01 -1.72
CA ALA A 70 19.46 -6.98 -3.17
C ALA A 70 20.52 -5.95 -3.58
N SER A 71 20.64 -4.82 -2.87
CA SER A 71 21.69 -3.83 -3.10
C SER A 71 23.08 -4.31 -2.65
N LEU A 72 23.16 -5.17 -1.62
CA LEU A 72 24.41 -5.75 -1.13
C LEU A 72 24.92 -6.88 -2.04
N GLU A 73 24.04 -7.65 -2.66
CA GLU A 73 24.43 -8.70 -3.63
C GLU A 73 24.89 -8.12 -4.99
N ALA A 74 24.49 -6.89 -5.32
CA ALA A 74 24.80 -6.23 -6.59
C ALA A 74 26.11 -5.41 -6.58
N ALA A 75 26.77 -5.25 -5.42
CA ALA A 75 27.99 -4.47 -5.22
C ALA A 75 29.24 -5.38 -5.11
#